data_AF-A0A8J6LKD8-F1
#
_entry.id   AF-A0A8J6LKD8-F1
#
_cell.length_a   1.000
_cell.length_b   1.000
_cell.length_c   1.000
_cell.angle_alpha   90.00
_cell.angle_beta   90.00
_cell.angle_gamma   90.00
#
_symmetry.space_group_name_H-M   'P 1'
#
loop_
_entity.id
_entity.type
_entity.pdbx_description
1 polymer ?
#
loop_
_entity_poly.entity_id
_entity_poly.type
_entity_poly.pdbx_seq_one_letter_code
_entity_poly.pdbx_strand_id
1 'polypeptide(L)'
;MFTRTFCSQSVAPSRVGSRMQQYEDAANEEDGGNTADGAANDPGDLEDNSPPTPRHDKGPNSLSAPLAIAGNGAHHSNDDSDEDDVEEEADPPNPINGGYWRQAAASRPQTPTMIDNTSDVSSMMPPARPKSRVDMATSRYHNLSYWKARRVLFYKNGDPFFPGVEFRFKPGRDIVSLESLLDKLSLRMDLPRGARYVFSMDGDRKYRLDELEDGASYVVSSYKTFKEVPPFIGDIEEMFRKGQAGGVVVGKEKVWSLAYADDLVVLARGEKGMKEMLGNMEKYMRRKKLTVNVEKSKMMVFRKGGGRRKINEWKWEKNKIEEVKEFKYLGYVMNERNTAAAHVRELVKKANKIIGAVWGIGERKFGHDFRRRIMMFDSLVKSVMMYGAEIWGWREQEGLEGVQGKYLKWVLGVDRETPGYIVMEETKRDGIRIEAGKRAIRFEERLIERGEGRILQECLKEKRKEIGKGVWKEREAYFERNGYAGAEIERMREGGRAMTDELVQRDRDVQVQERRTRIRESRYNGKYEKIITEELPKYLGRESRKERVIIAGFRCGNEERENKYWNEDRVCRMCGEKKETIEHMLNECVELREREESREEMLNEDGRGIEWMKKVEWRRGTICGEG
;
A
#
# COMPACT_ATOMS: atom_id res chain seq x y z
N MET A 1 -39.56 -11.56 5.82
CA MET A 1 -38.43 -11.54 4.87
C MET A 1 -38.21 -10.11 4.40
N PHE A 2 -37.21 -9.40 4.92
CA PHE A 2 -36.57 -8.22 4.30
C PHE A 2 -35.37 -7.86 5.21
N THR A 3 -34.19 -8.36 4.85
CA THR A 3 -32.91 -8.04 5.50
C THR A 3 -32.38 -6.72 4.94
N ARG A 4 -32.33 -5.68 5.79
CA ARG A 4 -31.76 -4.37 5.48
C ARG A 4 -30.24 -4.38 5.59
N THR A 5 -29.61 -4.05 4.48
CA THR A 5 -28.21 -3.68 4.30
C THR A 5 -27.91 -2.38 5.06
N PHE A 6 -26.89 -2.36 5.92
CA PHE A 6 -26.34 -1.12 6.49
C PHE A 6 -25.04 -0.75 5.77
N CYS A 7 -25.07 0.44 5.17
CA CYS A 7 -23.97 1.12 4.51
C CYS A 7 -23.20 1.94 5.56
N SER A 8 -21.91 1.67 5.73
CA SER A 8 -21.03 2.48 6.59
C SER A 8 -20.46 3.66 5.79
N GLN A 9 -20.86 4.86 6.15
CA GLN A 9 -20.27 6.11 5.67
C GLN A 9 -19.01 6.42 6.49
N SER A 10 -17.93 6.74 5.78
CA SER A 10 -16.65 7.21 6.30
C SER A 10 -16.76 8.67 6.76
N VAL A 11 -16.40 8.93 8.03
CA VAL A 11 -16.18 10.28 8.56
C VAL A 11 -14.68 10.45 8.84
N ALA A 12 -14.10 11.51 8.28
CA ALA A 12 -12.69 11.88 8.44
C ALA A 12 -12.42 12.48 9.84
N PRO A 13 -11.23 12.30 10.44
CA PRO A 13 -10.91 12.94 11.70
C PRO A 13 -10.48 14.41 11.51
N SER A 14 -11.17 15.31 12.20
CA SER A 14 -10.81 16.71 12.38
C SER A 14 -9.66 16.88 13.37
N ARG A 15 -8.68 17.73 13.03
CA ARG A 15 -7.58 18.18 13.89
C ARG A 15 -8.08 18.99 15.09
N VAL A 16 -7.76 18.55 16.31
CA VAL A 16 -7.68 19.33 17.57
C VAL A 16 -6.67 18.55 18.43
N GLY A 17 -5.49 19.03 18.83
CA GLY A 17 -5.22 20.20 19.66
C GLY A 17 -4.87 19.73 21.09
N SER A 18 -3.76 19.01 21.27
CA SER A 18 -3.35 18.51 22.60
C SER A 18 -2.66 19.59 23.42
N ARG A 19 -3.40 20.16 24.37
CA ARG A 19 -2.89 20.93 25.50
C ARG A 19 -2.70 19.96 26.66
N MET A 20 -1.45 19.70 27.03
CA MET A 20 -1.06 18.91 28.20
C MET A 20 -0.65 19.91 29.29
N GLN A 21 -1.41 19.99 30.37
CA GLN A 21 -1.09 20.81 31.54
C GLN A 21 -1.07 19.90 32.78
N GLN A 22 0.15 19.67 33.26
CA GLN A 22 0.64 19.78 34.63
C GLN A 22 -0.36 19.59 35.77
N TYR A 23 0.01 18.69 36.70
CA TYR A 23 -0.23 18.87 38.13
C TYR A 23 1.11 18.68 38.85
N GLU A 24 1.58 19.76 39.44
CA GLU A 24 2.70 19.88 40.39
C GLU A 24 2.13 19.92 41.83
N ASP A 25 2.90 19.29 42.74
CA ASP A 25 3.20 19.68 44.13
C ASP A 25 2.08 19.70 45.21
N ALA A 26 2.33 19.49 46.50
CA ALA A 26 3.53 19.77 47.29
C ALA A 26 3.60 18.99 48.63
N ALA A 27 4.83 19.03 49.19
CA ALA A 27 5.20 19.25 50.61
C ALA A 27 5.48 18.04 51.54
N ASN A 28 6.75 17.85 51.95
CA ASN A 28 7.33 18.57 53.10
C ASN A 28 8.88 18.40 53.23
N GLU A 29 9.48 19.56 53.56
CA GLU A 29 10.79 19.94 54.18
C GLU A 29 11.25 19.04 55.35
N GLU A 30 12.47 19.02 55.94
CA GLU A 30 13.78 19.72 55.86
C GLU A 30 14.78 18.90 56.75
N ASP A 31 16.01 19.43 56.96
CA ASP A 31 17.20 18.94 57.71
C ASP A 31 18.19 18.12 56.85
N GLY A 32 19.48 18.46 56.68
CA GLY A 32 20.36 19.39 57.41
C GLY A 32 21.60 18.63 57.88
N GLY A 33 22.82 19.00 57.42
CA GLY A 33 24.07 18.69 58.14
C GLY A 33 25.17 17.87 57.43
N ASN A 34 26.15 18.60 56.88
CA ASN A 34 27.62 18.40 56.91
C ASN A 34 28.22 17.11 57.52
N THR A 35 29.22 16.50 56.85
CA THR A 35 30.63 16.40 57.29
C THR A 35 31.52 15.72 56.24
N ALA A 36 32.77 16.20 56.17
CA ALA A 36 33.88 15.73 55.35
C ALA A 36 34.42 14.36 55.77
N ASP A 37 35.10 13.67 54.85
CA ASP A 37 36.50 13.27 55.01
C ASP A 37 37.04 12.65 53.72
N GLY A 38 38.24 13.10 53.34
CA GLY A 38 38.97 12.61 52.18
C GLY A 38 39.91 11.46 52.50
N ALA A 39 40.42 10.82 51.45
CA ALA A 39 41.80 10.34 51.40
C ALA A 39 42.14 9.97 49.94
N ALA A 40 43.13 10.67 49.42
CA ALA A 40 43.88 10.33 48.22
C ALA A 40 44.74 9.07 48.46
N ASN A 41 45.09 8.36 47.38
CA ASN A 41 46.48 7.99 47.04
C ASN A 41 46.49 7.11 45.77
N ASP A 42 46.92 7.72 44.67
CA ASP A 42 47.83 7.15 43.65
C ASP A 42 49.28 7.52 44.12
N PRO A 43 50.43 6.93 43.69
CA PRO A 43 50.79 6.70 42.28
C PRO A 43 51.80 5.54 41.93
N GLY A 44 51.99 5.31 40.62
CA GLY A 44 53.25 4.86 39.96
C GLY A 44 53.69 3.38 40.13
N ASP A 45 54.35 2.67 39.21
CA ASP A 45 55.07 3.01 37.97
C ASP A 45 55.27 1.75 37.08
N LEU A 46 55.70 2.04 35.85
CA LEU A 46 56.14 1.25 34.69
C LEU A 46 56.96 -0.05 34.94
N GLU A 47 56.83 -1.06 34.06
CA GLU A 47 57.90 -1.50 33.13
C GLU A 47 57.54 -2.72 32.24
N ASP A 48 58.35 -2.83 31.19
CA ASP A 48 58.33 -3.53 29.91
C ASP A 48 58.44 -5.07 29.95
N ASN A 49 57.98 -5.75 28.88
CA ASN A 49 58.64 -6.86 28.17
C ASN A 49 57.68 -7.79 27.38
N SER A 50 58.03 -7.97 26.10
CA SER A 50 57.75 -9.14 25.24
C SER A 50 59.11 -9.67 24.73
N PRO A 51 59.22 -10.80 24.00
CA PRO A 51 58.52 -12.10 23.97
C PRO A 51 59.54 -13.27 24.17
N PRO A 52 59.20 -14.56 23.91
CA PRO A 52 59.76 -15.19 22.70
C PRO A 52 58.98 -16.38 22.06
N THR A 53 59.21 -16.59 20.76
CA THR A 53 59.26 -17.89 20.02
C THR A 53 60.76 -18.17 19.68
N PRO A 54 61.25 -19.31 19.10
CA PRO A 54 60.60 -20.33 18.24
C PRO A 54 61.17 -21.78 18.39
N ARG A 55 60.81 -22.74 17.49
CA ARG A 55 61.72 -23.77 16.93
C ARG A 55 61.12 -24.65 15.78
N HIS A 56 61.79 -24.56 14.63
CA HIS A 56 62.21 -25.56 13.61
C HIS A 56 61.28 -26.29 12.60
N ASP A 57 61.35 -25.82 11.35
CA ASP A 57 61.90 -26.44 10.11
C ASP A 57 61.97 -27.97 9.88
N LYS A 58 61.49 -28.42 8.70
CA LYS A 58 62.30 -28.85 7.52
C LYS A 58 61.41 -29.44 6.39
N GLY A 59 61.56 -28.96 5.15
CA GLY A 59 61.05 -29.58 3.90
C GLY A 59 62.01 -30.65 3.34
N PRO A 60 62.23 -30.75 2.01
CA PRO A 60 61.30 -30.97 0.88
C PRO A 60 61.78 -32.18 0.00
N ASN A 61 61.06 -32.56 -1.07
CA ASN A 61 61.74 -33.06 -2.29
C ASN A 61 60.83 -33.08 -3.53
N SER A 62 61.46 -32.75 -4.65
CA SER A 62 60.94 -32.49 -5.99
C SER A 62 61.57 -33.44 -7.03
N LEU A 63 61.08 -33.35 -8.28
CA LEU A 63 61.63 -33.85 -9.57
C LEU A 63 61.16 -35.28 -9.94
N SER A 64 60.58 -35.54 -11.11
CA SER A 64 61.18 -35.32 -12.44
C SER A 64 60.13 -35.48 -13.58
N ALA A 65 60.24 -34.64 -14.62
CA ALA A 65 59.63 -34.78 -15.96
C ALA A 65 60.47 -35.77 -16.84
N PRO A 66 60.20 -36.12 -18.14
CA PRO A 66 59.67 -35.22 -19.21
C PRO A 66 58.88 -35.83 -20.42
N LEU A 67 58.34 -34.92 -21.29
CA LEU A 67 58.16 -34.91 -22.79
C LEU A 67 57.45 -36.09 -23.50
N ALA A 68 56.60 -35.99 -24.54
CA ALA A 68 56.00 -34.98 -25.44
C ALA A 68 54.81 -35.72 -26.17
N ILE A 69 53.73 -35.12 -26.69
CA ILE A 69 53.56 -34.43 -28.00
C ILE A 69 52.09 -33.94 -28.12
N ALA A 70 51.94 -32.64 -28.46
CA ALA A 70 50.89 -31.92 -29.23
C ALA A 70 49.36 -32.13 -29.04
N GLY A 71 48.64 -30.99 -28.84
CA GLY A 71 47.42 -30.69 -29.61
C GLY A 71 46.16 -30.18 -28.88
N ASN A 72 46.10 -28.86 -28.60
CA ASN A 72 44.95 -27.93 -28.55
C ASN A 72 43.57 -28.29 -27.94
N GLY A 73 43.05 -27.38 -27.09
CA GLY A 73 41.61 -27.09 -26.99
C GLY A 73 41.09 -26.73 -25.58
N ALA A 74 40.80 -25.45 -25.35
CA ALA A 74 40.26 -24.89 -24.10
C ALA A 74 38.72 -24.89 -24.06
N HIS A 75 38.11 -25.16 -22.89
CA HIS A 75 37.31 -24.20 -22.09
C HIS A 75 36.24 -24.85 -21.18
N HIS A 76 36.29 -24.39 -19.92
CA HIS A 76 35.29 -24.19 -18.86
C HIS A 76 34.26 -25.27 -18.49
N SER A 77 34.46 -25.73 -17.26
CA SER A 77 33.60 -26.51 -16.38
C SER A 77 32.46 -25.72 -15.76
N ASN A 78 31.37 -26.45 -15.57
CA ASN A 78 30.10 -26.14 -14.93
C ASN A 78 30.23 -25.91 -13.41
N ASP A 79 29.35 -25.06 -12.87
CA ASP A 79 28.87 -25.12 -11.49
C ASP A 79 27.33 -25.18 -11.55
N ASP A 80 26.78 -26.31 -11.09
CA ASP A 80 25.36 -26.64 -11.08
C ASP A 80 24.65 -26.01 -9.87
N SER A 81 23.54 -25.33 -10.12
CA SER A 81 22.59 -24.87 -9.11
C SER A 81 21.23 -25.53 -9.35
N ASP A 82 20.81 -26.34 -8.38
CA ASP A 82 19.54 -27.08 -8.35
C ASP A 82 18.32 -26.15 -8.43
N GLU A 83 17.54 -26.30 -9.50
CA GLU A 83 16.18 -25.77 -9.66
C GLU A 83 15.16 -26.84 -9.21
N ASP A 84 14.34 -26.51 -8.21
CA ASP A 84 13.20 -27.33 -7.79
C ASP A 84 12.05 -27.19 -8.79
N ASP A 85 11.80 -28.25 -9.55
CA ASP A 85 10.66 -28.45 -10.45
C ASP A 85 9.30 -28.34 -9.73
N VAL A 86 8.41 -27.49 -10.26
CA VAL A 86 6.96 -27.59 -10.02
C VAL A 86 6.32 -27.87 -11.37
N GLU A 87 5.97 -29.13 -11.57
CA GLU A 87 5.22 -29.66 -12.71
C GLU A 87 3.89 -28.89 -12.87
N GLU A 88 3.74 -28.21 -14.01
CA GLU A 88 2.47 -27.62 -14.47
C GLU A 88 1.80 -28.63 -15.40
N GLU A 89 0.80 -29.35 -14.90
CA GLU A 89 -0.02 -30.24 -15.73
C GLU A 89 -0.83 -29.46 -16.77
N ALA A 90 -0.69 -29.89 -18.02
CA ALA A 90 -1.34 -29.35 -19.19
C ALA A 90 -2.76 -29.90 -19.37
N ASP A 91 -3.75 -29.02 -19.53
CA ASP A 91 -5.05 -29.39 -20.09
C ASP A 91 -5.02 -29.32 -21.64
N PRO A 92 -5.69 -30.25 -22.36
CA PRO A 92 -5.51 -30.48 -23.79
C PRO A 92 -6.29 -29.50 -24.69
N PRO A 93 -5.95 -29.41 -26.00
CA PRO A 93 -6.55 -28.47 -26.94
C PRO A 93 -7.85 -29.02 -27.52
N ASN A 94 -8.80 -28.13 -27.85
CA ASN A 94 -9.90 -28.46 -28.76
C ASN A 94 -10.23 -27.26 -29.67
N PRO A 95 -10.79 -27.45 -30.87
CA PRO A 95 -10.23 -26.88 -32.09
C PRO A 95 -11.19 -25.88 -32.76
N ILE A 96 -10.59 -25.03 -33.59
CA ILE A 96 -11.07 -24.45 -34.85
C ILE A 96 -12.60 -24.37 -35.07
N ASN A 97 -13.12 -23.14 -35.09
CA ASN A 97 -13.86 -22.67 -36.26
C ASN A 97 -13.75 -21.15 -36.43
N GLY A 98 -13.29 -20.72 -37.60
CA GLY A 98 -13.06 -19.34 -37.94
C GLY A 98 -14.28 -18.64 -38.54
N GLY A 99 -14.11 -17.34 -38.76
CA GLY A 99 -14.81 -16.63 -39.84
C GLY A 99 -15.80 -15.55 -39.40
N TYR A 100 -15.48 -14.33 -39.87
CA TYR A 100 -16.38 -13.22 -40.20
C TYR A 100 -16.99 -12.42 -39.06
N TRP A 101 -16.65 -11.12 -38.99
CA TRP A 101 -17.61 -10.02 -39.12
C TRP A 101 -16.92 -8.76 -39.68
N ARG A 102 -17.10 -8.53 -40.99
CA ARG A 102 -17.11 -7.18 -41.58
C ARG A 102 -18.46 -6.53 -41.30
N GLN A 103 -18.45 -5.20 -41.21
CA GLN A 103 -19.61 -4.32 -41.11
C GLN A 103 -20.64 -4.52 -42.24
N ALA A 104 -21.92 -4.44 -41.88
CA ALA A 104 -22.97 -3.80 -42.68
C ALA A 104 -24.12 -3.34 -41.77
N ALA A 105 -24.71 -2.20 -42.13
CA ALA A 105 -25.72 -1.44 -41.39
C ALA A 105 -27.10 -2.12 -41.34
N ALA A 106 -27.82 -1.93 -40.22
CA ALA A 106 -29.29 -1.84 -40.20
C ALA A 106 -29.82 -1.36 -38.82
N SER A 107 -30.57 -0.25 -38.87
CA SER A 107 -31.86 -0.03 -38.18
C SER A 107 -31.92 0.15 -36.65
N ARG A 108 -32.11 1.42 -36.27
CA ARG A 108 -32.74 1.89 -35.02
C ARG A 108 -34.11 1.23 -34.77
N PRO A 109 -34.49 1.02 -33.50
CA PRO A 109 -35.88 1.14 -33.07
C PRO A 109 -36.12 2.48 -32.34
N GLN A 110 -37.15 3.20 -32.79
CA GLN A 110 -37.78 4.35 -32.11
C GLN A 110 -38.87 3.88 -31.14
N THR A 111 -39.14 4.64 -30.08
CA THR A 111 -40.47 4.91 -29.46
C THR A 111 -40.35 6.18 -28.55
N PRO A 112 -41.42 6.89 -28.16
CA PRO A 112 -42.13 7.89 -28.97
C PRO A 112 -42.25 9.28 -28.28
N THR A 113 -42.61 10.31 -29.05
CA THR A 113 -42.94 11.69 -28.63
C THR A 113 -44.45 11.89 -28.40
N MET A 114 -44.83 12.69 -27.40
CA MET A 114 -46.11 13.44 -27.29
C MET A 114 -45.81 14.75 -26.52
N ILE A 115 -45.70 15.91 -27.19
CA ILE A 115 -46.73 16.95 -27.41
C ILE A 115 -46.99 17.84 -26.18
N ASP A 116 -46.57 19.10 -26.31
CA ASP A 116 -46.99 20.27 -25.54
C ASP A 116 -48.47 20.62 -25.80
N ASN A 117 -49.14 21.17 -24.78
CA ASN A 117 -50.23 22.12 -24.99
C ASN A 117 -49.96 23.39 -24.19
N THR A 118 -50.03 24.50 -24.92
CA THR A 118 -49.90 25.90 -24.53
C THR A 118 -51.18 26.43 -23.87
N SER A 119 -51.05 27.41 -22.97
CA SER A 119 -51.76 28.70 -23.05
C SER A 119 -51.28 29.69 -21.97
N ASP A 120 -50.68 30.80 -22.42
CA ASP A 120 -50.82 32.21 -21.98
C ASP A 120 -50.65 32.57 -20.47
N VAL A 121 -49.99 33.68 -20.07
CA VAL A 121 -50.04 35.05 -20.63
C VAL A 121 -48.83 35.89 -20.16
N SER A 122 -48.27 36.67 -21.08
CA SER A 122 -47.84 38.08 -20.99
C SER A 122 -46.57 38.57 -20.23
N SER A 123 -45.80 39.37 -21.02
CA SER A 123 -44.98 40.58 -20.72
C SER A 123 -43.65 40.44 -19.95
N MET A 124 -42.50 40.40 -20.63
CA MET A 124 -41.67 41.53 -21.17
C MET A 124 -41.04 42.48 -20.11
N MET A 125 -39.77 42.17 -19.74
CA MET A 125 -38.51 42.99 -19.74
C MET A 125 -38.48 44.40 -19.05
N PRO A 126 -37.33 45.01 -18.63
CA PRO A 126 -35.92 44.75 -18.97
C PRO A 126 -34.95 44.98 -17.73
N PRO A 127 -33.63 45.34 -17.81
CA PRO A 127 -32.59 44.75 -16.94
C PRO A 127 -31.67 45.75 -16.14
N ALA A 128 -30.78 45.17 -15.31
CA ALA A 128 -29.44 45.59 -14.87
C ALA A 128 -29.16 46.93 -14.11
N ARG A 129 -28.55 46.84 -12.91
CA ARG A 129 -27.18 47.31 -12.47
C ARG A 129 -27.10 47.56 -10.93
N PRO A 130 -25.88 47.69 -10.32
CA PRO A 130 -25.60 47.23 -8.95
C PRO A 130 -25.11 48.31 -7.96
N LYS A 131 -24.86 47.84 -6.72
CA LYS A 131 -24.02 48.35 -5.61
C LYS A 131 -24.68 49.12 -4.46
N SER A 132 -24.41 48.55 -3.28
CA SER A 132 -24.28 49.12 -1.93
C SER A 132 -25.53 49.36 -1.09
N ARG A 133 -25.74 48.53 -0.06
CA ARG A 133 -25.63 48.98 1.34
C ARG A 133 -25.50 47.80 2.33
N VAL A 134 -24.65 48.07 3.32
CA VAL A 134 -24.06 47.24 4.37
C VAL A 134 -25.06 46.55 5.31
N ASP A 135 -24.68 45.34 5.73
CA ASP A 135 -25.01 44.53 6.92
C ASP A 135 -26.24 44.87 7.78
N MET A 136 -27.23 43.96 7.77
CA MET A 136 -28.08 43.69 8.94
C MET A 136 -28.83 42.34 8.87
N ALA A 137 -28.20 41.28 8.35
CA ALA A 137 -28.91 40.00 8.06
C ALA A 137 -28.37 38.75 8.77
N THR A 138 -27.47 38.87 9.76
CA THR A 138 -26.95 37.71 10.50
C THR A 138 -27.69 37.37 11.80
N SER A 139 -28.75 38.10 12.16
CA SER A 139 -29.46 37.87 13.44
C SER A 139 -30.74 37.01 13.35
N ARG A 140 -31.31 36.77 12.16
CA ARG A 140 -32.65 36.14 12.03
C ARG A 140 -32.68 34.62 11.85
N TYR A 141 -31.54 33.92 11.82
CA TYR A 141 -31.49 32.48 11.54
C TYR A 141 -30.78 31.61 12.59
N HIS A 142 -30.57 32.11 13.82
CA HIS A 142 -29.98 31.29 14.89
C HIS A 142 -31.00 30.37 15.62
N ASN A 143 -32.30 30.51 15.35
CA ASN A 143 -33.36 29.88 16.15
C ASN A 143 -34.05 28.65 15.52
N LEU A 144 -33.56 28.14 14.38
CA LEU A 144 -34.14 26.93 13.74
C LEU A 144 -33.65 25.61 14.35
N SER A 145 -32.55 25.61 15.12
CA SER A 145 -32.02 24.41 15.79
C SER A 145 -32.72 24.07 17.11
N TYR A 146 -33.39 25.05 17.73
CA TYR A 146 -34.01 24.90 19.06
C TYR A 146 -35.26 24.00 19.04
N TRP A 147 -35.95 23.90 17.89
CA TRP A 147 -37.20 23.13 17.73
C TRP A 147 -37.04 21.78 17.01
N LYS A 148 -35.80 21.37 16.73
CA LYS A 148 -35.52 20.10 16.05
C LYS A 148 -35.61 18.95 17.06
N ALA A 149 -36.33 17.88 16.71
CA ALA A 149 -36.38 16.67 17.52
C ALA A 149 -34.98 16.07 17.61
N ARG A 150 -34.57 15.68 18.81
CA ARG A 150 -33.30 15.02 19.09
C ARG A 150 -33.54 13.56 19.41
N ARG A 151 -32.71 12.68 18.85
CA ARG A 151 -32.64 11.25 19.17
C ARG A 151 -31.34 11.01 19.91
N VAL A 152 -31.43 10.62 21.17
CA VAL A 152 -30.26 10.47 22.04
C VAL A 152 -30.26 9.07 22.65
N LEU A 153 -29.09 8.45 22.76
CA LEU A 153 -28.94 7.11 23.35
C LEU A 153 -28.32 7.22 24.75
N PHE A 154 -28.96 6.61 25.76
CA PHE A 154 -28.53 6.68 27.15
C PHE A 154 -28.07 5.32 27.69
N TYR A 155 -26.83 5.24 28.12
CA TYR A 155 -26.24 4.06 28.77
C TYR A 155 -26.25 4.17 30.29
N LYS A 156 -26.14 3.04 30.99
CA LYS A 156 -26.09 3.00 32.45
C LYS A 156 -24.63 3.07 32.92
N ASN A 157 -24.35 3.98 33.86
CA ASN A 157 -22.99 4.19 34.36
C ASN A 157 -22.42 2.93 35.02
N GLY A 158 -21.27 2.46 34.53
CA GLY A 158 -20.58 1.27 35.03
C GLY A 158 -21.16 -0.07 34.56
N ASP A 159 -22.13 -0.09 33.65
CA ASP A 159 -22.74 -1.32 33.13
C ASP A 159 -22.44 -1.52 31.63
N PRO A 160 -21.40 -2.30 31.28
CA PRO A 160 -21.04 -2.58 29.89
C PRO A 160 -22.13 -3.31 29.10
N PHE A 161 -22.99 -4.07 29.77
CA PHE A 161 -23.93 -4.99 29.12
C PHE A 161 -25.30 -4.38 28.88
N PHE A 162 -25.52 -3.14 29.32
CA PHE A 162 -26.77 -2.44 29.11
C PHE A 162 -26.89 -1.96 27.65
N PRO A 163 -27.93 -2.38 26.89
CA PRO A 163 -28.05 -2.08 25.46
C PRO A 163 -28.30 -0.59 25.13
N GLY A 164 -28.56 0.21 26.16
CA GLY A 164 -28.87 1.64 26.04
C GLY A 164 -30.36 1.89 25.84
N VAL A 165 -30.86 3.03 26.31
CA VAL A 165 -32.23 3.50 26.11
C VAL A 165 -32.20 4.61 25.06
N GLU A 166 -32.77 4.34 23.88
CA GLU A 166 -32.99 5.39 22.89
C GLU A 166 -34.17 6.26 23.34
N PHE A 167 -33.94 7.57 23.41
CA PHE A 167 -34.95 8.54 23.77
C PHE A 167 -35.05 9.63 22.70
N ARG A 168 -36.27 9.84 22.21
CA ARG A 168 -36.58 10.89 21.22
C ARG A 168 -37.41 11.98 21.88
N PHE A 169 -36.97 13.23 21.76
CA PHE A 169 -37.67 14.35 22.36
C PHE A 169 -37.41 15.66 21.60
N LYS A 170 -38.37 16.58 21.65
CA LYS A 170 -38.18 17.97 21.25
C LYS A 170 -37.90 18.84 22.50
N PRO A 171 -36.72 19.49 22.59
CA PRO A 171 -36.42 20.47 23.62
C PRO A 171 -37.51 21.55 23.69
N GLY A 172 -37.97 21.90 24.90
CA GLY A 172 -38.97 22.96 25.12
C GLY A 172 -40.43 22.57 24.84
N ARG A 173 -40.71 21.48 24.10
CA ARG A 173 -42.08 20.99 23.86
C ARG A 173 -42.40 19.71 24.62
N ASP A 174 -41.58 18.68 24.47
CA ASP A 174 -41.84 17.36 25.10
C ASP A 174 -41.15 17.23 26.46
N ILE A 175 -40.06 17.99 26.64
CA ILE A 175 -39.20 18.03 27.82
C ILE A 175 -38.71 19.47 27.99
N VAL A 176 -39.01 20.07 29.14
CA VAL A 176 -38.68 21.47 29.46
C VAL A 176 -37.29 21.58 30.12
N SER A 177 -36.93 20.62 30.98
CA SER A 177 -35.64 20.60 31.70
C SER A 177 -34.93 19.26 31.61
N LEU A 178 -33.62 19.26 31.84
CA LEU A 178 -32.82 18.04 31.93
C LEU A 178 -33.33 17.12 33.06
N GLU A 179 -33.87 17.69 34.14
CA GLU A 179 -34.45 16.93 35.25
C GLU A 179 -35.71 16.15 34.80
N SER A 180 -36.58 16.77 34.00
CA SER A 180 -37.74 16.06 33.43
C SER A 180 -37.35 14.92 32.49
N LEU A 181 -36.19 15.01 31.82
CA LEU A 181 -35.64 13.90 31.02
C LEU A 181 -35.12 12.79 31.94
N LEU A 182 -34.40 13.14 32.99
CA LEU A 182 -33.85 12.22 33.99
C LEU A 182 -34.95 11.45 34.72
N ASP A 183 -36.07 12.08 35.07
CA ASP A 183 -37.21 11.39 35.69
C ASP A 183 -37.83 10.35 34.74
N LYS A 184 -37.98 10.70 33.44
CA LYS A 184 -38.48 9.77 32.42
C LYS A 184 -37.50 8.63 32.12
N LEU A 185 -36.20 8.88 32.19
CA LEU A 185 -35.16 7.86 32.04
C LEU A 185 -35.08 6.96 33.28
N SER A 186 -35.31 7.50 34.47
CA SER A 186 -35.36 6.72 35.73
C SER A 186 -36.42 5.63 35.72
N LEU A 187 -37.55 5.86 35.02
CA LEU A 187 -38.61 4.86 34.86
C LEU A 187 -38.23 3.72 33.90
N ARG A 188 -37.22 3.93 33.05
CA ARG A 188 -36.78 2.97 32.03
C ARG A 188 -35.41 2.36 32.33
N MET A 189 -34.76 2.80 33.40
CA MET A 189 -33.43 2.37 33.80
C MET A 189 -33.46 1.92 35.26
N ASP A 190 -33.06 0.68 35.52
CA ASP A 190 -32.97 0.14 36.88
C ASP A 190 -31.71 0.67 37.58
N LEU A 191 -31.79 1.90 38.08
CA LEU A 191 -30.73 2.66 38.74
C LEU A 191 -31.08 2.85 40.24
N PRO A 192 -30.14 2.61 41.17
CA PRO A 192 -30.45 2.54 42.61
C PRO A 192 -31.01 3.83 43.24
N ARG A 193 -30.76 5.01 42.65
CA ARG A 193 -31.41 6.28 43.04
C ARG A 193 -32.07 7.00 41.86
N GLY A 194 -32.39 6.24 40.81
CA GLY A 194 -32.79 6.79 39.52
C GLY A 194 -31.64 7.47 38.78
N ALA A 195 -31.94 7.96 37.59
CA ALA A 195 -31.09 8.81 36.80
C ALA A 195 -31.01 10.21 37.43
N ARG A 196 -29.82 10.64 37.85
CA ARG A 196 -29.58 11.94 38.50
C ARG A 196 -28.52 12.78 37.78
N TYR A 197 -27.65 12.13 37.02
CA TYR A 197 -26.52 12.76 36.35
C TYR A 197 -26.40 12.20 34.93
N VAL A 198 -26.08 13.07 33.97
CA VAL A 198 -25.74 12.70 32.59
C VAL A 198 -24.29 13.09 32.32
N PHE A 199 -23.54 12.17 31.75
CA PHE A 199 -22.16 12.32 31.33
C PHE A 199 -22.02 12.06 29.83
N SER A 200 -21.04 12.67 29.19
CA SER A 200 -20.53 12.24 27.89
C SER A 200 -19.90 10.85 28.00
N MET A 201 -19.62 10.22 26.86
CA MET A 201 -18.81 8.98 26.83
C MET A 201 -17.40 9.18 27.41
N ASP A 202 -16.89 10.41 27.37
CA ASP A 202 -15.58 10.80 27.88
C ASP A 202 -15.60 11.26 29.35
N GLY A 203 -16.75 11.15 30.03
CA GLY A 203 -16.89 11.52 31.44
C GLY A 203 -17.26 12.98 31.73
N ASP A 204 -17.41 13.82 30.69
CA ASP A 204 -17.85 15.21 30.86
C ASP A 204 -19.31 15.32 31.31
N ARG A 205 -19.55 15.99 32.44
CA ARG A 205 -20.90 16.16 32.97
C ARG A 205 -21.70 17.19 32.18
N LYS A 206 -22.93 16.83 31.79
CA LYS A 206 -23.87 17.72 31.12
C LYS A 206 -24.88 18.30 32.10
N TYR A 207 -25.12 19.60 32.01
CA TYR A 207 -25.99 20.34 32.94
C TYR A 207 -27.27 20.84 32.28
N ARG A 208 -27.26 21.05 30.96
CA ARG A 208 -28.38 21.61 30.21
C ARG A 208 -28.84 20.67 29.10
N LEU A 209 -30.13 20.73 28.79
CA LEU A 209 -30.72 19.97 27.69
C LEU A 209 -30.14 20.37 26.32
N ASP A 210 -29.69 21.63 26.20
CA ASP A 210 -29.11 22.19 24.98
C ASP A 210 -27.79 21.50 24.59
N GLU A 211 -27.07 20.93 25.56
CA GLU A 211 -25.77 20.24 25.38
C GLU A 211 -25.91 18.80 24.85
N LEU A 212 -27.14 18.28 24.73
CA LEU A 212 -27.39 16.94 24.20
C LEU A 212 -27.56 16.97 22.68
N GLU A 213 -26.63 16.43 21.93
CA GLU A 213 -26.64 16.47 20.47
C GLU A 213 -27.53 15.38 19.85
N ASP A 214 -28.11 15.66 18.68
CA ASP A 214 -28.92 14.68 17.94
C ASP A 214 -28.05 13.56 17.37
N GLY A 215 -28.35 12.31 17.71
CA GLY A 215 -27.59 11.11 17.32
C GLY A 215 -26.43 10.76 18.25
N ALA A 216 -26.19 11.54 19.32
CA ALA A 216 -25.11 11.29 20.27
C ALA A 216 -25.50 10.32 21.41
N SER A 217 -24.48 9.77 22.05
CA SER A 217 -24.58 8.81 23.15
C SER A 217 -24.08 9.40 24.46
N TYR A 218 -24.81 9.14 25.55
CA TYR A 218 -24.49 9.66 26.88
C TYR A 218 -24.65 8.57 27.95
N VAL A 219 -24.00 8.76 29.09
CA VAL A 219 -24.02 7.83 30.23
C VAL A 219 -24.80 8.46 31.38
N VAL A 220 -25.71 7.70 31.98
CA VAL A 220 -26.61 8.14 33.05
C VAL A 220 -26.23 7.46 34.36
N SER A 221 -26.11 8.25 35.43
CA SER A 221 -25.76 7.75 36.75
C SER A 221 -26.68 8.25 37.87
N SER A 222 -26.77 7.44 38.94
CA SER A 222 -27.34 7.82 40.23
C SER A 222 -26.41 8.69 41.08
N TYR A 223 -25.10 8.68 40.81
CA TYR A 223 -24.08 9.34 41.61
C TYR A 223 -23.27 10.32 40.75
N LYS A 224 -22.59 11.28 41.39
CA LYS A 224 -21.72 12.26 40.71
C LYS A 224 -20.45 11.66 40.09
N THR A 225 -20.21 10.37 40.31
CA THR A 225 -19.03 9.67 39.85
C THR A 225 -19.28 9.01 38.50
N PHE A 226 -18.48 9.33 37.49
CA PHE A 226 -18.43 8.58 36.24
C PHE A 226 -17.56 7.34 36.45
N LYS A 227 -18.02 6.16 36.02
CA LYS A 227 -17.25 4.92 36.06
C LYS A 227 -16.86 4.55 34.64
N GLU A 228 -15.57 4.71 34.35
CA GLU A 228 -15.00 4.15 33.13
C GLU A 228 -15.14 2.63 33.17
N VAL A 229 -15.72 2.10 32.10
CA VAL A 229 -15.83 0.67 31.90
C VAL A 229 -14.65 0.28 31.01
N PRO A 230 -13.76 -0.62 31.46
CA PRO A 230 -12.68 -1.12 30.62
C PRO A 230 -13.26 -1.70 29.32
N PRO A 231 -12.52 -1.68 28.20
CA PRO A 231 -12.89 -2.40 27.00
C PRO A 231 -13.29 -3.85 27.37
N PHE A 232 -14.27 -4.43 26.69
CA PHE A 232 -14.83 -5.74 27.02
C PHE A 232 -13.79 -6.86 27.21
N ILE A 233 -12.62 -6.73 26.57
CA ILE A 233 -11.49 -7.67 26.55
C ILE A 233 -10.24 -7.10 27.26
N GLY A 234 -10.30 -5.90 27.85
CA GLY A 234 -9.14 -5.21 28.43
C GLY A 234 -8.41 -5.96 29.56
N ASP A 235 -9.10 -6.87 30.26
CA ASP A 235 -8.53 -7.72 31.31
C ASP A 235 -7.97 -9.07 30.79
N ILE A 236 -8.09 -9.36 29.49
CA ILE A 236 -7.57 -10.60 28.91
C ILE A 236 -6.05 -10.70 29.01
N GLU A 237 -5.36 -9.56 28.88
CA GLU A 237 -3.91 -9.53 28.91
C GLU A 237 -3.40 -9.79 30.33
N GLU A 238 -4.09 -9.25 31.34
CA GLU A 238 -3.80 -9.53 32.74
C GLU A 238 -4.03 -11.02 33.07
N MET A 239 -5.08 -11.63 32.50
CA MET A 239 -5.31 -13.07 32.63
C MET A 239 -4.13 -13.88 32.05
N PHE A 240 -3.70 -13.57 30.82
CA PHE A 240 -2.57 -14.27 30.21
C PHE A 240 -1.26 -14.04 30.99
N ARG A 241 -1.08 -12.84 31.54
CA ARG A 241 0.06 -12.49 32.39
C ARG A 241 0.10 -13.31 33.67
N LYS A 242 -1.03 -13.47 34.36
CA LYS A 242 -1.17 -14.31 35.58
C LYS A 242 -0.93 -15.78 35.29
N GLY A 243 -1.43 -16.28 34.16
CA GLY A 243 -1.24 -17.68 33.75
C GLY A 243 0.19 -18.00 33.30
N GLN A 244 0.99 -16.99 32.94
CA GLN A 244 2.35 -17.10 32.36
C GLN A 244 2.52 -18.00 31.12
N ALA A 245 1.47 -18.69 30.69
CA ALA A 245 1.44 -19.58 29.54
C ALA A 245 1.58 -18.85 28.19
N GLY A 246 2.20 -19.52 27.22
CA GLY A 246 2.37 -19.03 25.85
C GLY A 246 3.07 -17.68 25.76
N GLY A 247 2.61 -16.80 24.85
CA GLY A 247 3.23 -15.52 24.56
C GLY A 247 4.52 -15.58 23.73
N VAL A 248 4.98 -14.42 23.29
CA VAL A 248 6.24 -14.19 22.57
C VAL A 248 7.00 -13.08 23.28
N VAL A 249 8.27 -13.34 23.62
CA VAL A 249 9.15 -12.34 24.21
C VAL A 249 9.75 -11.48 23.10
N VAL A 250 9.64 -10.17 23.25
CA VAL A 250 10.21 -9.13 22.38
C VAL A 250 10.99 -8.15 23.28
N GLY A 251 12.31 -8.15 23.17
CA GLY A 251 13.18 -7.39 24.06
C GLY A 251 13.02 -7.84 25.51
N LYS A 252 12.56 -6.92 26.38
CA LYS A 252 12.29 -7.18 27.81
C LYS A 252 10.82 -7.46 28.12
N GLU A 253 9.93 -7.33 27.14
CA GLU A 253 8.49 -7.44 27.32
C GLU A 253 7.97 -8.75 26.70
N LYS A 254 6.91 -9.32 27.29
CA LYS A 254 6.25 -10.51 26.77
C LYS A 254 4.89 -10.12 26.24
N VAL A 255 4.63 -10.45 24.97
CA VAL A 255 3.40 -10.11 24.25
C VAL A 255 2.57 -11.38 24.09
N TRP A 256 1.33 -11.36 24.59
CA TRP A 256 0.39 -12.48 24.48
C TRP A 256 -0.67 -12.28 23.42
N SER A 257 -1.15 -11.05 23.24
CA SER A 257 -2.24 -10.75 22.31
C SER A 257 -2.10 -9.39 21.64
N LEU A 258 -2.62 -9.30 20.42
CA LEU A 258 -2.83 -8.04 19.71
C LEU A 258 -4.33 -7.91 19.44
N ALA A 259 -4.96 -6.84 19.90
CA ALA A 259 -6.39 -6.63 19.75
C ALA A 259 -6.65 -5.38 18.91
N TYR A 260 -7.56 -5.49 17.95
CA TYR A 260 -8.06 -4.36 17.17
C TYR A 260 -9.57 -4.53 16.98
N ALA A 261 -10.36 -3.66 17.62
CA ALA A 261 -11.82 -3.77 17.66
C ALA A 261 -12.28 -5.18 18.10
N ASP A 262 -12.92 -5.94 17.20
CA ASP A 262 -13.39 -7.30 17.40
C ASP A 262 -12.36 -8.38 17.06
N ASP A 263 -11.29 -8.04 16.34
CA ASP A 263 -10.22 -8.96 15.98
C ASP A 263 -9.21 -9.11 17.13
N LEU A 264 -9.04 -10.34 17.61
CA LEU A 264 -8.06 -10.72 18.62
C LEU A 264 -7.06 -11.73 18.05
N VAL A 265 -5.78 -11.36 18.06
CA VAL A 265 -4.67 -12.26 17.73
C VAL A 265 -4.02 -12.72 19.02
N VAL A 266 -3.81 -14.03 19.15
CA VAL A 266 -3.12 -14.65 20.30
C VAL A 266 -1.82 -15.28 19.80
N LEU A 267 -0.73 -15.06 20.52
CA LEU A 267 0.62 -15.45 20.10
C LEU A 267 1.24 -16.43 21.11
N ALA A 268 1.92 -17.45 20.60
CA ALA A 268 2.71 -18.37 21.42
C ALA A 268 3.91 -18.92 20.64
N ARG A 269 5.05 -19.12 21.32
CA ARG A 269 6.25 -19.73 20.72
C ARG A 269 6.12 -21.24 20.41
N GLY A 270 5.11 -21.93 20.94
CA GLY A 270 4.99 -23.38 20.75
C GLY A 270 3.59 -23.93 21.02
N GLU A 271 3.38 -25.18 20.58
CA GLU A 271 2.08 -25.87 20.60
C GLU A 271 1.49 -25.97 22.01
N LYS A 272 2.30 -26.36 23.00
CA LYS A 272 1.87 -26.51 24.40
C LYS A 272 1.34 -25.19 24.96
N GLY A 273 2.08 -24.10 24.76
CA GLY A 273 1.69 -22.77 25.21
C GLY A 273 0.39 -22.30 24.55
N MET A 274 0.23 -22.54 23.25
CA MET A 274 -0.99 -22.19 22.53
C MET A 274 -2.22 -22.95 23.06
N LYS A 275 -2.10 -24.27 23.28
CA LYS A 275 -3.20 -25.10 23.83
C LYS A 275 -3.64 -24.62 25.22
N GLU A 276 -2.68 -24.26 26.08
CA GLU A 276 -2.97 -23.73 27.41
C GLU A 276 -3.64 -22.35 27.35
N MET A 277 -3.17 -21.47 26.45
CA MET A 277 -3.79 -20.17 26.22
C MET A 277 -5.24 -20.30 25.72
N LEU A 278 -5.51 -21.22 24.78
CA LEU A 278 -6.87 -21.49 24.30
C LEU A 278 -7.80 -21.94 25.44
N GLY A 279 -7.34 -22.87 26.29
CA GLY A 279 -8.13 -23.35 27.43
C GLY A 279 -8.40 -22.26 28.47
N ASN A 280 -7.45 -21.36 28.71
CA ASN A 280 -7.64 -20.21 29.59
C ASN A 280 -8.62 -19.19 28.98
N MET A 281 -8.52 -18.96 27.66
CA MET A 281 -9.41 -18.07 26.94
C MET A 281 -10.85 -18.59 26.91
N GLU A 282 -11.06 -19.90 26.76
CA GLU A 282 -12.39 -20.52 26.83
C GLU A 282 -13.07 -20.25 28.19
N LYS A 283 -12.34 -20.46 29.29
CA LYS A 283 -12.84 -20.17 30.65
C LYS A 283 -13.19 -18.70 30.82
N TYR A 284 -12.38 -17.80 30.26
CA TYR A 284 -12.59 -16.36 30.31
C TYR A 284 -13.82 -15.92 29.50
N MET A 285 -13.94 -16.38 28.26
CA MET A 285 -15.07 -16.05 27.39
C MET A 285 -16.38 -16.56 28.00
N ARG A 286 -16.38 -17.77 28.58
CA ARG A 286 -17.54 -18.32 29.29
C ARG A 286 -17.94 -17.46 30.50
N ARG A 287 -16.97 -16.99 31.28
CA ARG A 287 -17.23 -16.08 32.42
C ARG A 287 -17.82 -14.75 31.97
N LYS A 288 -17.34 -14.19 30.86
CA LYS A 288 -17.81 -12.93 30.27
C LYS A 288 -19.07 -13.09 29.43
N LYS A 289 -19.57 -14.31 29.26
CA LYS A 289 -20.72 -14.67 28.41
C LYS A 289 -20.53 -14.21 26.95
N LEU A 290 -19.30 -14.29 26.46
CA LEU A 290 -18.94 -14.00 25.07
C LEU A 290 -18.82 -15.30 24.28
N THR A 291 -19.31 -15.29 23.05
CA THR A 291 -19.23 -16.43 22.13
C THR A 291 -18.25 -16.10 21.01
N VAL A 292 -17.29 -17.00 20.77
CA VAL A 292 -16.31 -16.89 19.69
C VAL A 292 -16.88 -17.51 18.42
N ASN A 293 -16.74 -16.81 17.29
CA ASN A 293 -17.10 -17.36 15.98
C ASN A 293 -15.99 -18.28 15.47
N VAL A 294 -16.14 -19.59 15.72
CA VAL A 294 -15.15 -20.62 15.35
C VAL A 294 -14.92 -20.70 13.83
N GLU A 295 -15.91 -20.38 13.00
CA GLU A 295 -15.75 -20.40 11.54
C GLU A 295 -14.79 -19.30 11.06
N LYS A 296 -14.85 -18.12 11.69
CA LYS A 296 -13.96 -16.99 11.39
C LYS A 296 -12.60 -17.12 12.09
N SER A 297 -12.55 -17.77 13.24
CA SER A 297 -11.31 -18.01 13.97
C SER A 297 -10.44 -19.04 13.25
N LYS A 298 -9.19 -18.67 12.97
CA LYS A 298 -8.21 -19.56 12.31
C LYS A 298 -6.97 -19.69 13.16
N MET A 299 -6.30 -20.84 13.05
CA MET A 299 -4.98 -21.08 13.63
C MET A 299 -3.92 -20.99 12.54
N MET A 300 -2.83 -20.28 12.79
CA MET A 300 -1.72 -20.16 11.85
C MET A 300 -0.43 -20.53 12.55
N VAL A 301 0.31 -21.48 11.99
CA VAL A 301 1.56 -21.99 12.56
C VAL A 301 2.73 -21.58 11.66
N PHE A 302 3.62 -20.74 12.17
CA PHE A 302 4.83 -20.36 11.44
C PHE A 302 5.84 -21.52 11.45
N ARG A 303 6.37 -21.87 10.28
CA ARG A 303 7.30 -23.00 10.11
C ARG A 303 8.48 -22.57 9.24
N LYS A 304 9.69 -23.00 9.60
CA LYS A 304 10.83 -23.00 8.67
C LYS A 304 10.62 -24.18 7.71
N GLY A 305 10.90 -23.99 6.42
CA GLY A 305 10.66 -25.02 5.40
C GLY A 305 11.41 -26.34 5.68
N GLY A 306 10.94 -27.42 5.04
CA GLY A 306 11.51 -28.77 5.18
C GLY A 306 10.80 -29.62 6.25
N GLY A 307 10.63 -30.92 5.96
CA GLY A 307 10.09 -31.92 6.88
C GLY A 307 8.60 -32.24 6.74
N ARG A 308 8.19 -33.38 7.32
CA ARG A 308 6.81 -33.90 7.26
C ARG A 308 5.88 -33.02 8.08
N ARG A 309 4.76 -32.59 7.49
CA ARG A 309 3.79 -31.71 8.17
C ARG A 309 3.13 -32.44 9.34
N LYS A 310 3.50 -32.07 10.57
CA LYS A 310 2.68 -32.40 11.74
C LYS A 310 1.37 -31.62 11.65
N ILE A 311 0.25 -32.33 11.49
CA ILE A 311 -1.09 -31.75 11.58
C ILE A 311 -1.44 -31.72 13.06
N ASN A 312 -1.56 -30.52 13.61
CA ASN A 312 -2.00 -30.35 14.99
C ASN A 312 -3.52 -30.26 15.02
N GLU A 313 -4.14 -30.91 15.99
CA GLU A 313 -5.56 -30.77 16.23
C GLU A 313 -5.79 -29.61 17.21
N TRP A 314 -6.40 -28.54 16.71
CA TRP A 314 -6.74 -27.35 17.49
C TRP A 314 -8.24 -27.37 17.79
N LYS A 315 -8.61 -27.25 19.06
CA LYS A 315 -10.01 -27.31 19.51
C LYS A 315 -10.37 -26.04 20.29
N TRP A 316 -11.56 -25.53 20.03
CA TRP A 316 -12.26 -24.55 20.84
C TRP A 316 -13.54 -25.20 21.35
N GLU A 317 -13.64 -25.42 22.66
CA GLU A 317 -14.68 -26.26 23.25
C GLU A 317 -14.72 -27.66 22.57
N LYS A 318 -15.78 -27.95 21.81
CA LYS A 318 -15.94 -29.20 21.03
C LYS A 318 -15.64 -29.04 19.53
N ASN A 319 -15.43 -27.81 19.06
CA ASN A 319 -15.30 -27.50 17.65
C ASN A 319 -13.82 -27.44 17.25
N LYS A 320 -13.50 -27.96 16.05
CA LYS A 320 -12.15 -27.90 15.50
C LYS A 320 -11.88 -26.52 14.89
N ILE A 321 -10.77 -25.91 15.26
CA ILE A 321 -10.26 -24.69 14.61
C ILE A 321 -9.43 -25.10 13.39
N GLU A 322 -9.69 -24.46 12.25
CA GLU A 322 -8.93 -24.71 11.02
C GLU A 322 -7.50 -24.15 11.10
N GLU A 323 -6.51 -24.96 10.74
CA GLU A 323 -5.12 -24.52 10.57
C GLU A 323 -4.89 -24.04 9.12
N VAL A 324 -4.62 -22.75 8.94
CA VAL A 324 -4.45 -22.10 7.63
C VAL A 324 -2.98 -21.81 7.31
N LYS A 325 -2.65 -21.80 6.01
CA LYS A 325 -1.31 -21.42 5.51
C LYS A 325 -1.14 -19.92 5.31
N GLU A 326 -2.24 -19.24 5.00
CA GLU A 326 -2.30 -17.80 4.75
C GLU A 326 -3.49 -17.22 5.53
N PHE A 327 -3.29 -16.05 6.13
CA PHE A 327 -4.34 -15.36 6.86
C PHE A 327 -4.25 -13.85 6.64
N LYS A 328 -5.41 -13.22 6.46
CA LYS A 328 -5.51 -11.78 6.25
C LYS A 328 -5.88 -11.09 7.57
N TYR A 329 -4.96 -10.31 8.12
CA TYR A 329 -5.18 -9.53 9.33
C TYR A 329 -5.04 -8.04 9.03
N LEU A 330 -6.05 -7.24 9.39
CA LEU A 330 -6.12 -5.80 9.10
C LEU A 330 -5.75 -5.45 7.65
N GLY A 331 -6.12 -6.28 6.69
CA GLY A 331 -5.81 -6.06 5.27
C GLY A 331 -4.46 -6.59 4.77
N TYR A 332 -3.54 -6.98 5.65
CA TYR A 332 -2.25 -7.58 5.30
C TYR A 332 -2.34 -9.11 5.28
N VAL A 333 -1.82 -9.76 4.23
CA VAL A 333 -1.84 -11.22 4.11
C VAL A 333 -0.52 -11.81 4.58
N MET A 334 -0.55 -12.52 5.70
CA MET A 334 0.60 -13.26 6.22
C MET A 334 0.58 -14.69 5.69
N ASN A 335 1.76 -15.31 5.53
CA ASN A 335 1.90 -16.73 5.20
C ASN A 335 2.77 -17.47 6.23
N GLU A 336 2.68 -18.80 6.24
CA GLU A 336 3.38 -19.66 7.22
C GLU A 336 4.91 -19.52 7.20
N ARG A 337 5.47 -19.06 6.08
CA ARG A 337 6.91 -18.81 5.88
C ARG A 337 7.34 -17.38 6.27
N ASN A 338 6.39 -16.54 6.67
CA ASN A 338 6.60 -15.13 6.99
C ASN A 338 7.28 -14.33 5.85
N THR A 339 6.86 -14.57 4.60
CA THR A 339 7.32 -13.81 3.42
C THR A 339 6.22 -12.88 2.89
N ALA A 340 6.60 -11.80 2.22
CA ALA A 340 5.66 -10.86 1.63
C ALA A 340 4.93 -11.38 0.38
N ALA A 341 5.28 -12.57 -0.12
CA ALA A 341 4.78 -13.08 -1.41
C ALA A 341 3.25 -13.18 -1.46
N ALA A 342 2.61 -13.71 -0.40
CA ALA A 342 1.15 -13.84 -0.34
C ALA A 342 0.47 -12.46 -0.38
N HIS A 343 1.02 -11.50 0.37
CA HIS A 343 0.54 -10.12 0.39
C HIS A 343 0.66 -9.46 -0.98
N VAL A 344 1.83 -9.54 -1.60
CA VAL A 344 2.10 -8.95 -2.92
C VAL A 344 1.16 -9.55 -3.98
N ARG A 345 0.90 -10.86 -3.98
CA ARG A 345 -0.07 -11.49 -4.89
C ARG A 345 -1.47 -10.91 -4.71
N GLU A 346 -1.93 -10.73 -3.47
CA GLU A 346 -3.23 -10.12 -3.17
C GLU A 346 -3.28 -8.65 -3.61
N LEU A 347 -2.19 -7.89 -3.45
CA LEU A 347 -2.09 -6.51 -3.94
C LEU A 347 -2.17 -6.45 -5.47
N VAL A 348 -1.44 -7.30 -6.18
CA VAL A 348 -1.49 -7.42 -7.66
C VAL A 348 -2.91 -7.74 -8.13
N LYS A 349 -3.60 -8.67 -7.46
CA LYS A 349 -4.99 -9.03 -7.77
C LYS A 349 -5.94 -7.85 -7.59
N LYS A 350 -5.85 -7.14 -6.46
CA LYS A 350 -6.67 -5.93 -6.20
C LYS A 350 -6.37 -4.82 -7.20
N ALA A 351 -5.09 -4.56 -7.47
CA ALA A 351 -4.67 -3.53 -8.40
C ALA A 351 -5.18 -3.82 -9.82
N ASN A 352 -5.11 -5.07 -10.29
CA ASN A 352 -5.67 -5.48 -11.58
C ASN A 352 -7.21 -5.37 -11.66
N LYS A 353 -7.92 -5.48 -10.53
CA LYS A 353 -9.37 -5.23 -10.51
C LYS A 353 -9.66 -3.73 -10.65
N ILE A 354 -8.91 -2.90 -9.94
CA ILE A 354 -9.10 -1.44 -9.91
C ILE A 354 -8.67 -0.80 -11.22
N ILE A 355 -7.55 -1.26 -11.81
CA ILE A 355 -7.00 -0.69 -13.05
C ILE A 355 -8.01 -0.75 -14.21
N GLY A 356 -8.84 -1.79 -14.30
CA GLY A 356 -9.88 -1.90 -15.33
C GLY A 356 -10.98 -0.84 -15.17
N ALA A 357 -11.43 -0.60 -13.94
CA ALA A 357 -12.40 0.45 -13.64
C ALA A 357 -11.81 1.85 -13.87
N VAL A 358 -10.57 2.07 -13.41
CA VAL A 358 -9.81 3.33 -13.61
C VAL A 358 -9.60 3.59 -15.09
N TRP A 359 -9.27 2.57 -15.88
CA TRP A 359 -9.11 2.67 -17.32
C TRP A 359 -10.41 3.13 -17.99
N GLY A 360 -11.54 2.49 -17.70
CA GLY A 360 -12.83 2.86 -18.29
C GLY A 360 -13.25 4.30 -17.97
N ILE A 361 -13.04 4.77 -16.74
CA ILE A 361 -13.32 6.16 -16.35
C ILE A 361 -12.33 7.11 -17.03
N GLY A 362 -11.05 6.77 -17.01
CA GLY A 362 -9.98 7.54 -17.63
C GLY A 362 -10.21 7.71 -19.13
N GLU A 363 -10.68 6.68 -19.83
CA GLU A 363 -10.91 6.74 -21.27
C GLU A 363 -12.03 7.71 -21.61
N ARG A 364 -13.15 7.63 -20.88
CA ARG A 364 -14.31 8.50 -21.11
C ARG A 364 -14.04 9.96 -20.76
N LYS A 365 -13.30 10.25 -19.70
CA LYS A 365 -13.13 11.61 -19.18
C LYS A 365 -11.81 12.27 -19.56
N PHE A 366 -10.74 11.48 -19.65
CA PHE A 366 -9.35 11.94 -19.77
C PHE A 366 -8.61 11.20 -20.89
N GLY A 367 -9.35 10.76 -21.93
CA GLY A 367 -8.83 10.21 -23.19
C GLY A 367 -7.63 10.97 -23.73
N HIS A 368 -7.77 12.29 -23.75
CA HIS A 368 -6.88 13.26 -24.36
C HIS A 368 -5.77 13.78 -23.41
N ASP A 369 -5.72 13.36 -22.15
CA ASP A 369 -4.81 13.97 -21.16
C ASP A 369 -3.91 12.93 -20.48
N PHE A 370 -2.65 12.87 -20.92
CA PHE A 370 -1.65 11.98 -20.34
C PHE A 370 -1.43 12.23 -18.85
N ARG A 371 -1.29 13.49 -18.43
CA ARG A 371 -0.97 13.83 -17.04
C ARG A 371 -2.08 13.40 -16.09
N ARG A 372 -3.34 13.64 -16.46
CA ARG A 372 -4.50 13.19 -15.67
C ARG A 372 -4.59 11.67 -15.61
N ARG A 373 -4.22 10.94 -16.68
CA ARG A 373 -4.15 9.47 -16.65
C ARG A 373 -3.12 8.95 -15.65
N ILE A 374 -1.94 9.56 -15.61
CA ILE A 374 -0.90 9.18 -14.64
C ILE A 374 -1.34 9.52 -13.23
N MET A 375 -1.91 10.72 -13.01
CA MET A 375 -2.44 11.13 -11.71
C MET A 375 -3.51 10.16 -11.18
N MET A 376 -4.42 9.68 -12.03
CA MET A 376 -5.43 8.68 -11.65
C MET A 376 -4.79 7.37 -11.19
N PHE A 377 -3.77 6.89 -11.90
CA PHE A 377 -3.04 5.70 -11.50
C PHE A 377 -2.36 5.88 -10.14
N ASP A 378 -1.65 6.99 -9.95
CA ASP A 378 -0.93 7.26 -8.70
C ASP A 378 -1.89 7.39 -7.51
N SER A 379 -3.05 8.00 -7.72
CA SER A 379 -4.02 8.25 -6.66
C SER A 379 -4.84 7.00 -6.29
N LEU A 380 -5.21 6.18 -7.28
CA LEU A 380 -6.20 5.10 -7.09
C LEU A 380 -5.59 3.71 -7.11
N VAL A 381 -4.59 3.46 -7.96
CA VAL A 381 -3.99 2.13 -8.14
C VAL A 381 -2.75 2.00 -7.28
N LYS A 382 -1.80 2.95 -7.40
CA LYS A 382 -0.55 2.94 -6.64
C LYS A 382 -0.81 3.01 -5.12
N SER A 383 -1.81 3.77 -4.67
CA SER A 383 -2.21 3.83 -3.25
C SER A 383 -2.56 2.47 -2.66
N VAL A 384 -3.25 1.60 -3.43
CA VAL A 384 -3.55 0.22 -3.01
C VAL A 384 -2.30 -0.66 -3.06
N MET A 385 -1.49 -0.53 -4.12
CA MET A 385 -0.24 -1.28 -4.26
C MET A 385 0.77 -0.96 -3.17
N MET A 386 0.71 0.23 -2.55
CA MET A 386 1.64 0.66 -1.51
C MET A 386 1.22 0.23 -0.09
N TYR A 387 0.15 -0.56 0.05
CA TYR A 387 -0.31 -0.98 1.37
C TYR A 387 0.68 -1.95 2.03
N GLY A 388 1.25 -1.52 3.17
CA GLY A 388 2.27 -2.28 3.90
C GLY A 388 3.67 -2.22 3.30
N ALA A 389 3.94 -1.25 2.41
CA ALA A 389 5.24 -1.05 1.77
C ALA A 389 6.38 -0.87 2.78
N GLU A 390 6.06 -0.42 4.00
CA GLU A 390 6.97 -0.33 5.12
C GLU A 390 7.61 -1.68 5.50
N ILE A 391 6.94 -2.80 5.18
CA ILE A 391 7.38 -4.16 5.49
C ILE A 391 8.02 -4.83 4.26
N TRP A 392 7.38 -4.76 3.09
CA TRP A 392 7.80 -5.50 1.90
C TRP A 392 8.61 -4.67 0.87
N GLY A 393 8.76 -3.36 1.10
CA GLY A 393 9.33 -2.40 0.14
C GLY A 393 10.84 -2.45 -0.04
N TRP A 394 11.55 -3.38 0.60
CA TRP A 394 13.00 -3.53 0.49
C TRP A 394 13.46 -4.16 -0.83
N ARG A 395 12.58 -4.86 -1.54
CA ARG A 395 12.90 -5.53 -2.80
C ARG A 395 11.96 -5.11 -3.93
N GLU A 396 12.42 -5.33 -5.15
CA GLU A 396 11.57 -5.23 -6.34
C GLU A 396 10.50 -6.33 -6.34
N GLN A 397 9.28 -5.96 -6.69
CA GLN A 397 8.16 -6.89 -6.79
C GLN A 397 7.69 -6.89 -8.24
N GLU A 398 8.18 -7.83 -9.05
CA GLU A 398 7.92 -7.91 -10.49
C GLU A 398 6.43 -7.85 -10.82
N GLY A 399 5.59 -8.54 -10.02
CA GLY A 399 4.14 -8.50 -10.21
C GLY A 399 3.53 -7.10 -10.08
N LEU A 400 4.06 -6.24 -9.20
CA LEU A 400 3.61 -4.86 -9.04
C LEU A 400 4.16 -3.95 -10.15
N GLU A 401 5.43 -4.12 -10.54
CA GLU A 401 6.02 -3.42 -11.68
C GLU A 401 5.28 -3.76 -12.98
N GLY A 402 4.86 -5.02 -13.14
CA GLY A 402 4.03 -5.48 -14.25
C GLY A 402 2.67 -4.78 -14.32
N VAL A 403 2.05 -4.46 -13.19
CA VAL A 403 0.79 -3.68 -13.17
C VAL A 403 1.02 -2.25 -13.66
N GLN A 404 2.11 -1.59 -13.22
CA GLN A 404 2.47 -0.26 -13.71
C GLN A 404 2.79 -0.29 -15.20
N GLY A 405 3.65 -1.22 -15.65
CA GLY A 405 4.00 -1.38 -17.05
C GLY A 405 2.78 -1.62 -17.94
N LYS A 406 1.85 -2.49 -17.50
CA LYS A 406 0.56 -2.72 -18.19
C LYS A 406 -0.27 -1.45 -18.33
N TYR A 407 -0.39 -0.65 -17.27
CA TYR A 407 -1.12 0.61 -17.33
C TYR A 407 -0.50 1.60 -18.32
N LEU A 408 0.83 1.77 -18.25
CA LEU A 408 1.55 2.71 -19.10
C LEU A 408 1.47 2.30 -20.58
N LYS A 409 1.54 1.00 -20.88
CA LYS A 409 1.31 0.48 -22.25
C LYS A 409 -0.06 0.88 -22.78
N TRP A 410 -1.11 0.76 -21.98
CA TRP A 410 -2.45 1.20 -22.38
C TRP A 410 -2.53 2.70 -22.62
N VAL A 411 -1.92 3.51 -21.74
CA VAL A 411 -1.90 4.97 -21.86
C VAL A 411 -1.17 5.43 -23.12
N LEU A 412 -0.06 4.78 -23.47
CA LEU A 412 0.70 5.05 -24.70
C LEU A 412 0.06 4.42 -25.94
N GLY A 413 -0.79 3.40 -25.78
CA GLY A 413 -1.38 2.65 -26.88
C GLY A 413 -0.40 1.74 -27.62
N VAL A 414 0.65 1.29 -26.94
CA VAL A 414 1.66 0.35 -27.50
C VAL A 414 1.27 -1.11 -27.25
N ASP A 415 1.86 -2.02 -28.02
CA ASP A 415 1.61 -3.46 -27.94
C ASP A 415 1.90 -4.02 -26.53
N ARG A 416 1.26 -5.14 -26.20
CA ARG A 416 1.41 -5.80 -24.89
C ARG A 416 2.82 -6.37 -24.73
N GLU A 417 3.43 -6.74 -25.84
CA GLU A 417 4.77 -7.32 -25.98
C GLU A 417 5.87 -6.26 -25.87
N THR A 418 5.56 -4.96 -25.98
CA THR A 418 6.57 -3.89 -25.85
C THR A 418 7.31 -4.03 -24.52
N PRO A 419 8.65 -4.09 -24.50
CA PRO A 419 9.40 -4.26 -23.26
C PRO A 419 9.10 -3.16 -22.21
N GLY A 420 8.93 -3.57 -20.96
CA GLY A 420 8.55 -2.65 -19.87
C GLY A 420 9.56 -1.52 -19.64
N TYR A 421 10.86 -1.81 -19.75
CA TYR A 421 11.92 -0.80 -19.56
C TYR A 421 11.86 0.34 -20.58
N ILE A 422 11.38 0.08 -21.81
CA ILE A 422 11.19 1.11 -22.84
C ILE A 422 10.06 2.06 -22.44
N VAL A 423 8.93 1.48 -22.03
CA VAL A 423 7.74 2.24 -21.61
C VAL A 423 8.05 3.09 -20.38
N MET A 424 8.84 2.55 -19.45
CA MET A 424 9.29 3.27 -18.26
C MET A 424 10.22 4.43 -18.61
N GLU A 425 11.12 4.25 -19.58
CA GLU A 425 12.02 5.31 -20.04
C GLU A 425 11.30 6.41 -20.83
N GLU A 426 10.36 6.04 -21.70
CA GLU A 426 9.56 6.98 -22.50
C GLU A 426 8.63 7.84 -21.63
N THR A 427 8.14 7.27 -20.53
CA THR A 427 7.26 7.98 -19.58
C THR A 427 8.02 8.64 -18.43
N LYS A 428 9.34 8.47 -18.34
CA LYS A 428 10.20 8.92 -17.24
C LYS A 428 9.65 8.55 -15.86
N ARG A 429 9.08 7.34 -15.76
CA ARG A 429 8.46 6.85 -14.53
C ARG A 429 9.48 6.09 -13.69
N ASP A 430 9.41 6.32 -12.38
CA ASP A 430 10.10 5.50 -11.39
C ASP A 430 9.42 4.14 -11.25
N GLY A 431 10.20 3.11 -10.94
CA GLY A 431 9.67 1.83 -10.48
C GLY A 431 8.83 2.00 -9.21
N ILE A 432 7.87 1.12 -9.03
CA ILE A 432 7.10 0.99 -7.78
C ILE A 432 8.06 0.81 -6.59
N ARG A 433 9.16 0.08 -6.79
CA ARG A 433 10.20 -0.12 -5.79
C ARG A 433 10.74 1.17 -5.18
N ILE A 434 10.96 2.23 -5.96
CA ILE A 434 11.53 3.50 -5.46
C ILE A 434 10.67 4.08 -4.33
N GLU A 435 9.36 4.16 -4.56
CA GLU A 435 8.43 4.69 -3.56
C GLU A 435 8.23 3.71 -2.40
N ALA A 436 8.28 2.40 -2.66
CA ALA A 436 8.17 1.39 -1.62
C ALA A 436 9.38 1.42 -0.67
N GLY A 437 10.60 1.48 -1.21
CA GLY A 437 11.85 1.61 -0.46
C GLY A 437 11.88 2.90 0.36
N LYS A 438 11.45 4.02 -0.23
CA LYS A 438 11.28 5.29 0.48
C LYS A 438 10.38 5.17 1.71
N ARG A 439 9.26 4.46 1.61
CA ARG A 439 8.35 4.23 2.75
C ARG A 439 8.98 3.34 3.81
N ALA A 440 9.70 2.30 3.40
CA ALA A 440 10.40 1.40 4.29
C ALA A 440 11.51 2.10 5.09
N ILE A 441 12.35 2.90 4.42
CA ILE A 441 13.41 3.68 5.07
C ILE A 441 12.81 4.69 6.06
N ARG A 442 11.81 5.48 5.64
CA ARG A 442 11.14 6.45 6.52
C ARG A 442 10.46 5.79 7.70
N PHE A 443 9.96 4.56 7.55
CA PHE A 443 9.39 3.82 8.66
C PHE A 443 10.45 3.46 9.70
N GLU A 444 11.61 2.95 9.26
CA GLU A 444 12.73 2.68 10.17
C GLU A 444 13.26 3.95 10.84
N GLU A 445 13.44 5.05 10.11
CA GLU A 445 13.88 6.33 10.66
C GLU A 445 12.92 6.82 11.76
N ARG A 446 11.60 6.76 11.52
CA ARG A 446 10.59 7.12 12.55
C ARG A 446 10.70 6.25 13.80
N LEU A 447 10.92 4.95 13.65
CA LEU A 447 11.09 4.05 14.79
C LEU A 447 12.36 4.38 15.58
N ILE A 448 13.44 4.79 14.93
CA ILE A 448 14.71 5.11 15.59
C ILE A 448 14.64 6.48 16.28
N GLU A 449 14.22 7.52 15.56
CA GLU A 449 14.29 8.91 16.01
C GLU A 449 13.20 9.28 17.03
N ARG A 450 11.96 8.83 16.79
CA ARG A 450 10.79 9.37 17.52
C ARG A 450 10.39 8.55 18.73
N GLY A 451 11.05 7.43 19.00
CA GLY A 451 10.61 6.56 20.09
C GLY A 451 9.24 5.92 19.85
N GLU A 452 8.71 5.96 18.62
CA GLU A 452 7.33 5.56 18.31
C GLU A 452 7.18 4.04 18.52
N GLY A 453 6.54 3.67 19.63
CA GLY A 453 6.21 2.28 19.97
C GLY A 453 7.42 1.48 20.47
N ARG A 454 7.57 1.41 21.80
CA ARG A 454 8.63 0.63 22.48
C ARG A 454 8.75 -0.80 21.95
N ILE A 455 7.63 -1.50 21.74
CA ILE A 455 7.61 -2.87 21.22
C ILE A 455 8.16 -2.95 19.79
N LEU A 456 7.81 -1.99 18.92
CA LEU A 456 8.27 -1.97 17.53
C LEU A 456 9.77 -1.71 17.44
N GLN A 457 10.31 -0.84 18.31
CA GLN A 457 11.75 -0.63 18.43
C GLN A 457 12.47 -1.90 18.88
N GLU A 458 11.93 -2.62 19.86
CA GLU A 458 12.52 -3.90 20.30
C GLU A 458 12.42 -4.96 19.19
N CYS A 459 11.33 -5.03 18.43
CA CYS A 459 11.24 -5.87 17.23
C CYS A 459 12.31 -5.52 16.20
N LEU A 460 12.57 -4.23 15.97
CA LEU A 460 13.60 -3.79 15.03
C LEU A 460 15.00 -4.17 15.53
N LYS A 461 15.28 -4.02 16.82
CA LYS A 461 16.55 -4.45 17.45
C LYS A 461 16.74 -5.96 17.37
N GLU A 462 15.69 -6.76 17.53
CA GLU A 462 15.76 -8.20 17.35
C GLU A 462 16.03 -8.56 15.89
N LYS A 463 15.36 -7.91 14.93
CA LYS A 463 15.61 -8.12 13.50
C LYS A 463 17.03 -7.75 13.08
N ARG A 464 17.64 -6.71 13.67
CA ARG A 464 19.06 -6.35 13.46
C ARG A 464 20.01 -7.50 13.80
N LYS A 465 19.62 -8.42 14.67
CA LYS A 465 20.44 -9.60 15.05
C LYS A 465 20.30 -10.76 14.05
N GLU A 466 19.33 -10.71 13.15
CA GLU A 466 19.06 -11.74 12.13
C GLU A 466 19.72 -11.40 10.78
N ILE A 467 20.97 -10.93 10.80
CA ILE A 467 21.77 -10.61 9.61
C ILE A 467 21.76 -11.79 8.62
N GLY A 468 21.55 -11.49 7.33
CA GLY A 468 21.53 -12.49 6.25
C GLY A 468 20.28 -13.38 6.19
N LYS A 469 19.20 -13.10 6.94
CA LYS A 469 17.96 -13.89 6.90
C LYS A 469 16.71 -13.07 6.57
N GLY A 470 15.79 -13.70 5.84
CA GLY A 470 14.45 -13.18 5.57
C GLY A 470 14.43 -11.73 5.04
N VAL A 471 13.58 -10.90 5.63
CA VAL A 471 13.41 -9.48 5.26
C VAL A 471 14.69 -8.66 5.51
N TRP A 472 15.52 -9.05 6.48
CA TRP A 472 16.76 -8.30 6.77
C TRP A 472 17.80 -8.48 5.66
N LYS A 473 17.87 -9.68 5.07
CA LYS A 473 18.66 -9.92 3.84
C LYS A 473 18.19 -9.05 2.68
N GLU A 474 16.88 -8.91 2.50
CA GLU A 474 16.30 -8.06 1.44
C GLU A 474 16.68 -6.58 1.66
N ARG A 475 16.68 -6.13 2.92
CA ARG A 475 17.13 -4.79 3.32
C ARG A 475 18.62 -4.57 3.07
N GLU A 476 19.48 -5.54 3.43
CA GLU A 476 20.93 -5.45 3.17
C GLU A 476 21.20 -5.37 1.66
N ALA A 477 20.57 -6.24 0.87
CA ALA A 477 20.66 -6.22 -0.59
C ALA A 477 20.17 -4.89 -1.20
N TYR A 478 19.22 -4.21 -0.58
CA TYR A 478 18.80 -2.86 -1.00
C TYR A 478 19.93 -1.85 -0.85
N PHE A 479 20.63 -1.82 0.30
CA PHE A 479 21.72 -0.86 0.51
C PHE A 479 22.94 -1.19 -0.32
N GLU A 480 23.29 -2.47 -0.42
CA GLU A 480 24.43 -2.94 -1.22
C GLU A 480 24.29 -2.56 -2.68
N ARG A 481 23.09 -2.75 -3.27
CA ARG A 481 22.80 -2.31 -4.63
C ARG A 481 22.95 -0.79 -4.82
N ASN A 482 22.71 -0.03 -3.76
CA ASN A 482 22.84 1.42 -3.73
C ASN A 482 24.25 1.89 -3.35
N GLY A 483 25.21 0.97 -3.23
CA GLY A 483 26.62 1.27 -2.98
C GLY A 483 26.98 1.50 -1.51
N TYR A 484 26.10 1.12 -0.58
CA TYR A 484 26.34 1.27 0.86
C TYR A 484 26.36 -0.09 1.55
N ALA A 485 27.35 -0.29 2.41
CA ALA A 485 27.33 -1.41 3.34
C ALA A 485 26.29 -1.16 4.44
N GLY A 486 25.54 -2.18 4.86
CA GLY A 486 24.53 -2.04 5.92
C GLY A 486 25.11 -1.40 7.21
N ALA A 487 26.34 -1.75 7.60
CA ALA A 487 27.01 -1.17 8.76
C ALA A 487 27.31 0.34 8.61
N GLU A 488 27.56 0.81 7.38
CA GLU A 488 27.77 2.24 7.11
C GLU A 488 26.48 3.03 7.32
N ILE A 489 25.35 2.49 6.84
CA ILE A 489 24.02 3.07 7.04
C ILE A 489 23.70 3.20 8.53
N GLU A 490 23.98 2.17 9.32
CA GLU A 490 23.71 2.22 10.76
C GLU A 490 24.54 3.31 11.46
N ARG A 491 25.83 3.46 11.13
CA ARG A 491 26.67 4.55 11.67
C ARG A 491 26.14 5.93 11.29
N MET A 492 25.70 6.12 10.05
CA MET A 492 25.13 7.39 9.60
C MET A 492 23.83 7.74 10.33
N ARG A 493 22.99 6.74 10.61
CA ARG A 493 21.73 6.91 11.37
C ARG A 493 21.98 7.23 12.84
N GLU A 494 22.97 6.58 13.46
CA GLU A 494 23.39 6.91 14.83
C GLU A 494 23.94 8.34 14.94
N GLY A 495 24.55 8.86 13.87
CA GLY A 495 24.95 10.26 13.76
C GLY A 495 23.82 11.25 13.44
N GLY A 496 22.55 10.82 13.36
CA GLY A 496 21.39 11.69 13.13
C GLY A 496 21.27 12.23 11.70
N ARG A 497 21.93 11.62 10.71
CA ARG A 497 21.86 12.05 9.31
C ARG A 497 20.62 11.49 8.63
N ALA A 498 19.72 12.37 8.20
CA ALA A 498 18.60 12.01 7.34
C ALA A 498 19.14 11.54 5.97
N MET A 499 18.91 10.27 5.63
CA MET A 499 19.52 9.65 4.45
C MET A 499 18.48 9.19 3.43
N THR A 500 17.18 9.18 3.78
CA THR A 500 16.10 8.77 2.89
C THR A 500 16.24 9.35 1.48
N ASP A 501 16.41 10.67 1.33
CA ASP A 501 16.39 11.29 0.01
C ASP A 501 17.65 10.96 -0.80
N GLU A 502 18.82 10.83 -0.14
CA GLU A 502 20.08 10.40 -0.78
C GLU A 502 19.99 8.95 -1.27
N LEU A 503 19.49 8.03 -0.44
CA LEU A 503 19.29 6.62 -0.79
C LEU A 503 18.27 6.44 -1.90
N VAL A 504 17.16 7.18 -1.85
CA VAL A 504 16.10 7.13 -2.86
C VAL A 504 16.61 7.69 -4.19
N GLN A 505 17.43 8.75 -4.17
CA GLN A 505 18.03 9.27 -5.38
C GLN A 505 19.05 8.28 -5.96
N ARG A 506 19.86 7.63 -5.12
CA ARG A 506 20.77 6.56 -5.57
C ARG A 506 20.02 5.39 -6.20
N ASP A 507 18.91 4.92 -5.61
CA ASP A 507 18.14 3.79 -6.18
C ASP A 507 17.49 4.19 -7.52
N ARG A 508 17.09 5.47 -7.66
CA ARG A 508 16.66 6.03 -8.94
C ARG A 508 17.77 5.99 -9.97
N ASP A 509 18.95 6.50 -9.62
CA ASP A 509 20.08 6.61 -10.54
C ASP A 509 20.51 5.22 -11.01
N VAL A 510 20.60 4.25 -10.09
CA VAL A 510 20.88 2.84 -10.40
C VAL A 510 19.84 2.27 -11.35
N GLN A 511 18.54 2.44 -11.07
CA GLN A 511 17.47 1.93 -11.95
C GLN A 511 17.51 2.60 -13.34
N VAL A 512 17.77 3.91 -13.41
CA VAL A 512 17.90 4.62 -14.68
C VAL A 512 19.10 4.11 -15.47
N GLN A 513 20.23 3.90 -14.81
CA GLN A 513 21.44 3.33 -15.43
C GLN A 513 21.17 1.91 -15.94
N GLU A 514 20.61 1.02 -15.12
CA GLU A 514 20.24 -0.34 -15.52
C GLU A 514 19.31 -0.34 -16.74
N ARG A 515 18.27 0.51 -16.74
CA ARG A 515 17.36 0.65 -17.89
C ARG A 515 18.08 1.16 -19.14
N ARG A 516 18.88 2.23 -19.03
CA ARG A 516 19.61 2.82 -20.17
C ARG A 516 20.64 1.83 -20.73
N THR A 517 21.32 1.07 -19.89
CA THR A 517 22.21 -0.03 -20.31
C THR A 517 21.43 -1.09 -21.08
N ARG A 518 20.30 -1.56 -20.55
CA ARG A 518 19.42 -2.51 -21.27
C ARG A 518 18.91 -1.98 -22.61
N ILE A 519 18.68 -0.67 -22.71
CA ILE A 519 18.28 -0.01 -23.96
C ILE A 519 19.43 -0.03 -24.98
N ARG A 520 20.66 0.34 -24.56
CA ARG A 520 21.85 0.36 -25.43
C ARG A 520 22.25 -1.05 -25.87
N GLU A 521 22.17 -2.02 -24.98
CA GLU A 521 22.49 -3.43 -25.24
C GLU A 521 21.33 -4.21 -25.86
N SER A 522 20.20 -3.54 -26.13
CA SER A 522 19.00 -4.16 -26.68
C SER A 522 19.30 -4.77 -28.06
N ARG A 523 19.38 -6.10 -28.08
CA ARG A 523 19.49 -6.87 -29.33
C ARG A 523 18.27 -6.73 -30.24
N TYR A 524 17.13 -6.29 -29.69
CA TYR A 524 15.87 -6.18 -30.41
C TYR A 524 15.80 -4.98 -31.33
N ASN A 525 16.47 -3.87 -30.97
CA ASN A 525 16.54 -2.67 -31.79
C ASN A 525 17.62 -1.72 -31.26
N GLY A 526 18.76 -1.62 -31.95
CA GLY A 526 19.83 -0.68 -31.59
C GLY A 526 19.41 0.79 -31.65
N LYS A 527 18.24 1.08 -32.24
CA LYS A 527 17.69 2.43 -32.41
C LYS A 527 16.97 2.92 -31.14
N TYR A 528 16.73 2.05 -30.16
CA TYR A 528 16.13 2.44 -28.88
C TYR A 528 17.00 3.39 -28.06
N GLU A 529 18.29 3.50 -28.35
CA GLU A 529 19.14 4.54 -27.77
C GLU A 529 18.56 5.96 -27.98
N LYS A 530 17.84 6.18 -29.09
CA LYS A 530 17.18 7.46 -29.40
C LYS A 530 15.91 7.74 -28.59
N ILE A 531 15.41 6.78 -27.82
CA ILE A 531 14.31 6.97 -26.86
C ILE A 531 14.81 7.69 -25.60
N ILE A 532 16.11 7.61 -25.32
CA ILE A 532 16.71 8.20 -24.12
C ILE A 532 16.67 9.73 -24.23
N THR A 533 15.65 10.31 -23.62
CA THR A 533 15.54 11.75 -23.37
C THR A 533 15.94 12.08 -21.92
N GLU A 534 16.33 13.32 -21.65
CA GLU A 534 16.57 13.78 -20.27
C GLU A 534 15.24 14.14 -19.58
N GLU A 535 14.33 14.79 -20.30
CA GLU A 535 13.02 15.18 -19.79
C GLU A 535 11.87 14.32 -20.37
N LEU A 536 10.66 14.55 -19.88
CA LEU A 536 9.45 13.92 -20.39
C LEU A 536 9.20 14.38 -21.84
N PRO A 537 9.06 13.45 -22.82
CA PRO A 537 8.84 13.82 -24.22
C PRO A 537 7.65 14.76 -24.41
N LYS A 538 7.85 15.88 -25.14
CA LYS A 538 6.85 16.95 -25.26
C LYS A 538 5.57 16.50 -25.95
N TYR A 539 5.64 15.53 -26.86
CA TYR A 539 4.45 15.01 -27.55
C TYR A 539 3.40 14.42 -26.60
N LEU A 540 3.80 13.94 -25.41
CA LEU A 540 2.86 13.43 -24.41
C LEU A 540 1.89 14.50 -23.90
N GLY A 541 2.27 15.78 -24.04
CA GLY A 541 1.44 16.94 -23.72
C GLY A 541 0.45 17.35 -24.82
N ARG A 542 0.49 16.75 -26.01
CA ARG A 542 -0.45 17.06 -27.09
C ARG A 542 -1.88 16.69 -26.71
N GLU A 543 -2.87 17.40 -27.20
CA GLU A 543 -4.29 17.12 -26.90
C GLU A 543 -4.79 15.87 -27.65
N SER A 544 -4.38 15.67 -28.89
CA SER A 544 -4.87 14.55 -29.71
C SER A 544 -4.34 13.20 -29.19
N ARG A 545 -5.25 12.38 -28.66
CA ARG A 545 -4.95 11.00 -28.25
C ARG A 545 -4.44 10.17 -29.42
N LYS A 546 -5.07 10.29 -30.60
CA LYS A 546 -4.67 9.55 -31.81
C LYS A 546 -3.21 9.85 -32.15
N GLU A 547 -2.82 11.13 -32.13
CA GLU A 547 -1.44 11.52 -32.42
C GLU A 547 -0.44 11.00 -31.39
N ARG A 548 -0.77 11.08 -30.10
CA ARG A 548 0.11 10.56 -29.05
C ARG A 548 0.38 9.07 -29.21
N VAL A 549 -0.67 8.30 -29.51
CA VAL A 549 -0.57 6.84 -29.72
C VAL A 549 0.30 6.53 -30.93
N ILE A 550 0.10 7.24 -32.04
CA ILE A 550 0.93 7.07 -33.25
C ILE A 550 2.40 7.36 -32.92
N ILE A 551 2.69 8.52 -32.33
CA ILE A 551 4.08 8.92 -32.00
C ILE A 551 4.72 7.91 -31.05
N ALA A 552 4.01 7.47 -30.00
CA ALA A 552 4.50 6.48 -29.06
C ALA A 552 4.76 5.13 -29.75
N GLY A 553 3.89 4.68 -30.65
CA GLY A 553 4.07 3.44 -31.41
C GLY A 553 5.35 3.45 -32.25
N PHE A 554 5.61 4.55 -32.98
CA PHE A 554 6.84 4.70 -33.76
C PHE A 554 8.08 4.80 -32.85
N ARG A 555 8.03 5.61 -31.79
CA ARG A 555 9.16 5.79 -30.86
C ARG A 555 9.50 4.52 -30.10
N CYS A 556 8.50 3.74 -29.67
CA CYS A 556 8.70 2.47 -28.96
C CYS A 556 8.97 1.27 -29.89
N GLY A 557 9.08 1.48 -31.21
CA GLY A 557 9.44 0.44 -32.17
C GLY A 557 8.32 -0.55 -32.53
N ASN A 558 7.07 -0.25 -32.16
CA ASN A 558 5.89 -1.07 -32.46
C ASN A 558 5.56 -1.11 -33.96
N GLU A 559 5.94 -0.06 -34.69
CA GLU A 559 5.60 0.10 -36.11
C GLU A 559 6.58 -0.55 -37.09
N GLU A 560 7.65 -1.16 -36.61
CA GLU A 560 8.61 -1.91 -37.43
C GLU A 560 8.36 -3.42 -37.25
N ARG A 561 8.04 -4.14 -38.33
CA ARG A 561 7.89 -5.61 -38.26
C ARG A 561 9.22 -6.32 -38.09
N GLU A 562 10.35 -5.73 -38.52
CA GLU A 562 11.66 -6.36 -38.31
C GLU A 562 11.93 -6.66 -36.82
N ASN A 563 11.48 -5.78 -35.93
CA ASN A 563 11.66 -5.91 -34.48
C ASN A 563 10.90 -7.10 -33.88
N LYS A 564 9.90 -7.64 -34.60
CA LYS A 564 9.11 -8.81 -34.21
C LYS A 564 9.81 -10.08 -34.67
N TYR A 565 10.99 -10.37 -34.11
CA TYR A 565 11.86 -11.50 -34.54
C TYR A 565 11.20 -12.88 -34.43
N TRP A 566 10.15 -13.01 -33.61
CA TRP A 566 9.31 -14.20 -33.49
C TRP A 566 8.24 -14.34 -34.60
N ASN A 567 8.08 -13.32 -35.44
CA ASN A 567 7.16 -13.35 -36.57
C ASN A 567 7.92 -13.69 -37.85
N GLU A 568 7.36 -14.60 -38.65
CA GLU A 568 7.92 -15.01 -39.94
C GLU A 568 7.69 -13.93 -41.01
N ASP A 569 6.54 -13.23 -40.96
CA ASP A 569 6.20 -12.13 -41.86
C ASP A 569 6.78 -10.80 -41.34
N ARG A 570 7.99 -10.49 -41.81
CA ARG A 570 8.72 -9.25 -41.47
C ARG A 570 8.84 -8.27 -42.63
N VAL A 571 8.18 -8.54 -43.75
CA VAL A 571 8.25 -7.67 -44.93
C VAL A 571 7.37 -6.42 -44.75
N CYS A 572 7.70 -5.38 -45.50
CA CYS A 572 7.00 -4.10 -45.53
C CYS A 572 5.52 -4.28 -45.88
N ARG A 573 4.63 -3.76 -45.03
CA ARG A 573 3.17 -3.80 -45.24
C ARG A 573 2.68 -3.07 -46.49
N MET A 574 3.50 -2.17 -47.05
CA MET A 574 3.14 -1.33 -48.19
C MET A 574 3.69 -1.89 -49.50
N CYS A 575 5.01 -2.13 -49.60
CA CYS A 575 5.61 -2.61 -50.85
C CYS A 575 5.85 -4.14 -50.90
N GLY A 576 5.93 -4.82 -49.75
CA GLY A 576 6.22 -6.26 -49.69
C GLY A 576 7.66 -6.68 -50.06
N GLU A 577 8.55 -5.75 -50.41
CA GLU A 577 9.85 -6.08 -51.02
C GLU A 577 11.00 -6.27 -50.02
N LYS A 578 11.02 -5.48 -48.94
CA LYS A 578 12.10 -5.46 -47.94
C LYS A 578 11.53 -5.59 -46.54
N LYS A 579 12.39 -5.85 -45.55
CA LYS A 579 11.99 -5.87 -44.14
C LYS A 579 11.42 -4.51 -43.72
N GLU A 580 10.34 -4.50 -42.95
CA GLU A 580 9.69 -3.26 -42.52
C GLU A 580 10.48 -2.57 -41.41
N THR A 581 11.30 -1.60 -41.80
CA THR A 581 12.03 -0.70 -40.91
C THR A 581 11.70 0.75 -41.21
N ILE A 582 11.92 1.65 -40.26
CA ILE A 582 11.78 3.09 -40.47
C ILE A 582 12.76 3.59 -41.54
N GLU A 583 13.96 3.02 -41.64
CA GLU A 583 14.92 3.37 -42.70
C GLU A 583 14.41 2.98 -44.08
N HIS A 584 13.82 1.78 -44.20
CA HIS A 584 13.16 1.36 -45.42
C HIS A 584 11.99 2.29 -45.75
N MET A 585 11.11 2.58 -44.79
CA MET A 585 9.94 3.45 -44.99
C MET A 585 10.29 4.89 -45.38
N LEU A 586 11.38 5.43 -44.84
CA LEU A 586 11.83 6.80 -45.15
C LEU A 586 12.57 6.90 -46.48
N ASN A 587 13.51 5.98 -46.75
CA ASN A 587 14.50 6.16 -47.80
C ASN A 587 14.29 5.26 -49.02
N GLU A 588 13.58 4.14 -48.86
CA GLU A 588 13.58 3.06 -49.86
C GLU A 588 12.19 2.62 -50.32
N CYS A 589 11.15 2.85 -49.51
CA CYS A 589 9.81 2.37 -49.79
C CYS A 589 9.20 3.15 -50.95
N VAL A 590 8.95 2.46 -52.06
CA VAL A 590 8.39 3.03 -53.30
C VAL A 590 7.03 3.70 -53.07
N GLU A 591 6.25 3.24 -52.10
CA GLU A 591 4.93 3.78 -51.76
C GLU A 591 4.96 5.09 -50.93
N LEU A 592 6.12 5.47 -50.38
CA LEU A 592 6.27 6.64 -49.49
C LEU A 592 7.22 7.73 -50.04
N ARG A 593 7.76 7.53 -51.24
CA ARG A 593 8.91 8.25 -51.83
C ARG A 593 8.62 9.69 -52.29
N GLU A 594 8.03 10.52 -51.43
CA GLU A 594 7.64 11.89 -51.79
C GLU A 594 8.38 13.01 -51.03
N ARG A 595 9.30 12.72 -50.09
CA ARG A 595 10.19 13.74 -49.49
C ARG A 595 11.50 13.17 -48.94
N GLU A 596 12.58 13.96 -49.06
CA GLU A 596 13.80 13.82 -48.27
C GLU A 596 13.56 14.44 -46.88
N GLU A 597 13.09 13.65 -45.92
CA GLU A 597 12.96 14.07 -44.53
C GLU A 597 13.96 13.28 -43.66
N SER A 598 14.69 13.97 -42.79
CA SER A 598 15.72 13.31 -41.98
C SER A 598 15.08 12.48 -40.87
N ARG A 599 15.53 11.24 -40.71
CA ARG A 599 15.01 10.30 -39.70
C ARG A 599 15.00 10.85 -38.26
N GLU A 600 15.91 11.76 -37.93
CA GLU A 600 16.05 12.35 -36.59
C GLU A 600 15.00 13.41 -36.29
N GLU A 601 14.50 14.10 -37.32
CA GLU A 601 13.37 15.02 -37.18
C GLU A 601 12.05 14.27 -36.98
N MET A 602 11.96 13.04 -37.49
CA MET A 602 10.73 12.24 -37.52
C MET A 602 10.38 11.62 -36.19
N LEU A 603 11.36 10.99 -35.53
CA LEU A 603 11.18 10.36 -34.22
C LEU A 603 11.41 11.32 -33.05
N ASN A 604 11.51 12.62 -33.31
CA ASN A 604 11.79 13.63 -32.29
C ASN A 604 10.74 13.62 -31.16
N GLU A 605 11.18 13.90 -29.92
CA GLU A 605 10.34 13.98 -28.72
C GLU A 605 9.22 15.04 -28.79
N ASP A 606 9.34 16.01 -29.71
CA ASP A 606 8.32 17.05 -29.97
C ASP A 606 7.20 16.57 -30.91
N GLY A 607 7.37 15.41 -31.54
CA GLY A 607 6.38 14.81 -32.44
C GLY A 607 6.25 15.51 -33.80
N ARG A 608 7.30 16.21 -34.27
CA ARG A 608 7.27 16.94 -35.54
C ARG A 608 7.00 16.04 -36.75
N GLY A 609 7.42 14.77 -36.71
CA GLY A 609 7.15 13.78 -37.75
C GLY A 609 5.71 13.21 -37.82
N ILE A 610 4.76 13.76 -37.06
CA ILE A 610 3.40 13.19 -36.97
C ILE A 610 2.68 13.11 -38.32
N GLU A 611 2.87 14.09 -39.21
CA GLU A 611 2.16 14.13 -40.50
C GLU A 611 2.56 12.95 -41.39
N TRP A 612 3.86 12.67 -41.43
CA TRP A 612 4.36 11.49 -42.10
C TRP A 612 3.93 10.20 -41.43
N MET A 613 3.95 10.12 -40.09
CA MET A 613 3.48 8.92 -39.39
C MET A 613 1.99 8.63 -39.71
N LYS A 614 1.15 9.67 -39.80
CA LYS A 614 -0.24 9.55 -40.27
C LYS A 614 -0.31 9.07 -41.71
N LYS A 615 0.57 9.56 -42.60
CA LYS A 615 0.67 9.10 -43.99
C LYS A 615 1.02 7.62 -44.08
N VAL A 616 1.97 7.15 -43.28
CA VAL A 616 2.35 5.73 -43.19
C VAL A 616 1.15 4.89 -42.75
N GLU A 617 0.47 5.27 -41.67
CA GLU A 617 -0.71 4.56 -41.17
C GLU A 617 -1.89 4.57 -42.15
N TRP A 618 -2.06 5.65 -42.90
CA TRP A 618 -3.06 5.74 -43.96
C TRP A 618 -2.73 4.78 -45.12
N ARG A 619 -1.47 4.76 -45.58
CA ARG A 619 -1.01 3.85 -46.65
C ARG A 619 -1.09 2.37 -46.25
N ARG A 620 -0.92 2.07 -44.96
CA ARG A 620 -1.13 0.72 -44.40
C ARG A 620 -2.60 0.32 -44.28
N GLY A 621 -3.53 1.25 -44.50
CA GLY A 621 -4.97 1.05 -44.31
C GLY A 621 -5.39 0.97 -42.83
N THR A 622 -4.53 1.35 -41.89
CA THR A 622 -4.84 1.33 -40.44
C THR A 622 -5.73 2.51 -40.03
N ILE A 623 -5.71 3.60 -40.81
CA ILE A 623 -6.58 4.77 -40.63
C ILE A 623 -7.49 4.87 -41.86
N CYS A 624 -8.81 4.69 -41.68
CA CYS A 624 -9.77 5.06 -42.71
C CYS A 624 -9.76 6.59 -42.87
N GLY A 625 -9.57 7.09 -44.08
CA GLY A 625 -9.59 8.53 -44.35
C GLY A 625 -10.90 9.16 -43.89
N GLU A 626 -10.81 10.20 -43.07
CA GLU A 626 -11.90 11.17 -42.93
C GLU A 626 -11.92 11.94 -44.26
N GLY A 627 -12.80 11.53 -45.16
CA GLY A 627 -13.12 12.24 -46.40
C GLY A 627 -13.97 13.47 -46.17
#